data_AF-A0A931ZVK7-F1
#
_entry.id   AF-A0A931ZVK7-F1
#
_cell.length_a   1.000
_cell.length_b   1.000
_cell.length_c   1.000
_cell.angle_alpha   90.00
_cell.angle_beta   90.00
_cell.angle_gamma   90.00
#
_symmetry.space_group_name_H-M   'P 1'
#
loop_
_entity.id
_entity.type
_entity.pdbx_description
1 polymer ?
#
loop_
_entity_poly.entity_id
_entity_poly.type
_entity_poly.pdbx_seq_one_letter_code
_entity_poly.pdbx_strand_id
1 'polypeptide(L)'
;MADIGQFLAAVGRPRTEVWDERIWDTEVRVDGGLASVWTKYAFYRGEQFSHCGVDIFELVRRPDGWKIVHIADTRRTTNCWTPPE
;
A
#
# COMPACT_ATOMS: atom_id res chain seq x y z
N MET A 1 4.50 20.24 1.86
CA MET A 1 3.34 19.36 2.15
C MET A 1 2.60 19.16 0.85
N ALA A 2 2.38 17.90 0.44
CA ALA A 2 1.53 17.62 -0.71
C ALA A 2 0.09 18.07 -0.40
N ASP A 3 -0.55 18.73 -1.35
CA ASP A 3 -1.92 19.24 -1.21
C ASP A 3 -2.93 18.07 -1.20
N ILE A 4 -3.82 18.05 -0.22
CA ILE A 4 -4.85 17.00 -0.12
C ILE A 4 -5.80 17.04 -1.31
N GLY A 5 -6.08 18.23 -1.87
CA GLY A 5 -6.91 18.38 -3.07
C GLY A 5 -6.28 17.71 -4.29
N GLN A 6 -4.98 17.90 -4.50
CA GLN A 6 -4.22 17.23 -5.55
C GLN A 6 -4.20 15.71 -5.38
N PHE A 7 -4.02 15.22 -4.16
CA PHE A 7 -4.10 13.78 -3.88
C PHE A 7 -5.48 13.21 -4.21
N LEU A 8 -6.56 13.84 -3.72
CA LEU A 8 -7.94 13.43 -4.00
C LEU A 8 -8.25 13.44 -5.50
N ALA A 9 -7.82 14.49 -6.20
CA ALA A 9 -7.97 14.58 -7.64
C ALA A 9 -7.16 13.51 -8.37
N ALA A 10 -5.99 13.11 -7.87
CA ALA A 10 -5.26 11.99 -8.42
C ALA A 10 -6.03 10.69 -8.19
N VAL A 11 -6.34 10.31 -6.96
CA VAL A 11 -6.93 8.98 -6.67
C VAL A 11 -8.36 8.80 -7.19
N GLY A 12 -9.19 9.85 -7.17
CA GLY A 12 -10.63 9.77 -7.47
C GLY A 12 -11.02 9.89 -8.95
N ARG A 13 -10.07 10.12 -9.86
CA ARG A 13 -10.38 10.20 -11.30
C ARG A 13 -10.69 8.82 -11.89
N PRO A 14 -11.71 8.71 -12.76
CA PRO A 14 -11.90 7.51 -13.59
C PRO A 14 -10.64 7.22 -14.39
N ARG A 15 -10.23 5.95 -14.42
CA ARG A 15 -9.05 5.50 -15.18
C ARG A 15 -9.45 4.44 -16.17
N THR A 16 -8.80 4.46 -17.33
CA THR A 16 -8.90 3.41 -18.35
C THR A 16 -8.18 2.13 -17.93
N GLU A 17 -7.10 2.27 -17.16
CA GLU A 17 -6.27 1.16 -16.68
C GLU A 17 -6.48 0.94 -15.19
N VAL A 18 -6.54 -0.34 -14.80
CA VAL A 18 -6.60 -0.74 -13.38
C VAL A 18 -5.25 -0.45 -12.74
N TRP A 19 -5.28 0.21 -11.59
CA TRP A 19 -4.11 0.33 -10.73
C TRP A 19 -4.13 -0.87 -9.78
N ASP A 20 -3.15 -1.75 -9.94
CA ASP A 20 -3.09 -3.04 -9.26
C ASP A 20 -1.81 -3.10 -8.43
N GLU A 21 -1.98 -3.02 -7.11
CA GLU A 21 -0.90 -3.17 -6.14
C GLU A 21 -0.99 -4.55 -5.52
N ARG A 22 -0.04 -5.40 -5.91
CA ARG A 22 0.01 -6.80 -5.46
C ARG A 22 0.95 -6.89 -4.26
N ILE A 23 0.42 -7.31 -3.12
CA ILE A 23 1.17 -7.42 -1.87
C ILE A 23 1.51 -8.88 -1.53
N TRP A 24 2.69 -9.13 -0.95
CA TRP A 24 3.11 -10.45 -0.49
C TRP A 24 4.18 -10.36 0.61
N ASP A 25 4.60 -11.52 1.14
CA ASP A 25 5.62 -11.63 2.18
C ASP A 25 5.28 -10.75 3.40
N THR A 26 4.03 -10.90 3.85
CA THR A 26 3.44 -10.03 4.87
C THR A 26 3.83 -10.49 6.27
N GLU A 27 4.46 -9.60 7.02
CA GLU A 27 4.68 -9.76 8.46
C GLU A 27 3.66 -8.94 9.24
N VAL A 28 3.02 -9.56 10.24
CA VAL A 28 2.06 -8.91 11.11
C VAL A 28 2.53 -8.98 12.56
N ARG A 29 2.63 -7.83 13.22
CA ARG A 29 2.90 -7.74 14.66
C ARG A 29 1.71 -7.11 15.35
N VAL A 30 1.27 -7.71 16.46
CA VAL A 30 0.08 -7.26 17.20
C VAL A 30 0.41 -7.19 18.68
N ASP A 31 0.05 -6.08 19.32
CA ASP A 31 0.01 -5.94 20.77
C ASP A 31 -1.33 -5.29 21.19
N GLY A 32 -2.20 -6.12 21.78
CA GLY A 32 -3.55 -5.71 22.19
C GLY A 32 -4.35 -5.08 21.05
N GLY A 33 -4.56 -3.77 21.13
CA GLY A 33 -5.32 -2.98 20.16
C GLY A 33 -4.49 -2.27 19.10
N LEU A 34 -3.18 -2.51 19.03
CA LEU A 34 -2.25 -1.93 18.06
C LEU A 34 -1.69 -3.05 17.16
N ALA A 35 -1.59 -2.79 15.87
CA ALA A 35 -0.94 -3.69 14.93
C ALA A 35 -0.06 -2.92 13.94
N SER A 36 1.05 -3.54 13.54
CA SER A 36 1.82 -3.14 12.36
C SER A 36 1.82 -4.27 11.34
N VAL A 37 1.59 -3.90 10.08
CA VAL A 37 1.64 -4.81 8.93
C VAL A 37 2.72 -4.31 8.01
N TRP A 38 3.74 -5.13 7.79
CA TRP A 38 4.86 -4.86 6.89
C TRP A 38 4.75 -5.81 5.70
N THR A 39 4.61 -5.28 4.48
CA THR A 39 4.39 -6.12 3.31
C THR A 39 5.15 -5.59 2.11
N LYS A 40 5.70 -6.49 1.29
CA LYS A 40 6.25 -6.12 -0.02
C LYS A 40 5.11 -5.84 -0.98
N TYR A 41 5.32 -4.93 -1.92
CA TYR A 41 4.38 -4.67 -3.00
C TYR A 41 5.06 -4.50 -4.37
N ALA A 42 4.28 -4.75 -5.41
CA ALA A 42 4.59 -4.45 -6.81
C ALA A 42 3.37 -3.81 -7.44
N PHE A 43 3.56 -2.62 -8.03
CA PHE A 43 2.51 -1.80 -8.58
C PHE A 43 2.49 -1.87 -10.10
N TYR A 44 1.29 -2.14 -10.64
CA TYR A 44 1.02 -2.26 -12.07
C TYR A 44 -0.04 -1.25 -12.51
N ARG A 45 0.08 -0.79 -13.75
CA ARG A 45 -0.94 0.00 -14.47
C ARG A 45 -1.43 -0.87 -15.63
N GLY A 46 -2.60 -1.46 -15.47
CA GLY A 46 -3.01 -2.61 -16.28
C GLY A 46 -2.01 -3.76 -16.10
N GLU A 47 -1.39 -4.20 -17.18
CA GLU A 47 -0.37 -5.25 -17.16
C GLU A 47 1.06 -4.70 -17.03
N GLN A 48 1.24 -3.38 -17.11
CA GLN A 48 2.57 -2.77 -17.12
C GLN A 48 3.09 -2.51 -15.70
N PHE A 49 4.22 -3.12 -15.36
CA PHE A 49 4.94 -2.85 -14.11
C PHE A 49 5.38 -1.38 -14.03
N SER A 50 5.18 -0.76 -12.87
CA SER A 50 5.55 0.63 -12.62
C SER A 50 6.69 0.78 -11.60
N HIS A 51 6.53 0.19 -10.43
CA HIS A 51 7.48 0.28 -9.32
C HIS A 51 7.13 -0.75 -8.24
N CYS A 52 8.06 -0.98 -7.32
CA CYS A 52 7.87 -1.87 -6.19
C CYS A 52 8.33 -1.20 -4.90
N GLY A 53 8.06 -1.85 -3.78
CA GLY A 53 8.55 -1.40 -2.50
C GLY A 53 8.04 -2.22 -1.35
N VAL A 54 7.91 -1.54 -0.23
CA VAL A 54 7.36 -2.08 1.00
C VAL A 54 6.42 -1.05 1.57
N ASP A 55 5.26 -1.51 1.99
CA ASP A 55 4.30 -0.73 2.77
C ASP A 55 4.39 -1.11 4.24
N ILE A 56 4.23 -0.10 5.09
CA ILE A 56 3.91 -0.27 6.49
C ILE A 56 2.54 0.34 6.77
N PHE A 57 1.63 -0.51 7.25
CA PHE A 57 0.34 -0.07 7.77
C PHE A 57 0.37 -0.15 9.29
N GLU A 58 0.02 0.94 9.96
CA GLU A 58 -0.26 0.93 11.39
C GLU A 58 -1.77 0.93 11.58
N LEU A 59 -2.25 0.03 12.43
CA LEU A 59 -3.68 -0.16 12.67
C LEU A 59 -3.99 -0.06 14.17
N VAL A 60 -5.16 0.51 14.47
CA VAL A 60 -5.75 0.52 15.80
C VAL A 60 -7.09 -0.20 15.76
N ARG A 61 -7.33 -1.08 16.74
CA ARG A 61 -8.60 -1.78 16.91
C ARG A 61 -9.64 -0.85 17.54
N ARG A 62 -10.77 -0.70 16.86
CA ARG A 62 -11.98 0.02 17.31
C ARG A 62 -13.13 -0.97 17.50
N PRO A 63 -14.26 -0.58 18.12
CA PRO A 63 -15.43 -1.45 18.28
C PRO A 63 -15.97 -2.01 16.95
N ASP A 64 -15.82 -1.27 15.85
CA ASP A 64 -16.23 -1.63 14.51
C ASP A 64 -15.12 -2.30 13.67
N GLY A 65 -13.99 -2.67 14.30
CA GLY A 65 -12.89 -3.42 13.69
C GLY A 65 -11.56 -2.67 13.65
N TRP A 66 -10.59 -3.24 12.92
CA TRP A 66 -9.28 -2.62 12.72
C TRP A 66 -9.39 -1.46 11.74
N LYS A 67 -8.75 -0.33 12.06
CA LYS A 67 -8.65 0.85 11.20
C LYS A 67 -7.20 1.16 10.96
N ILE A 68 -6.83 1.43 9.71
CA ILE A 68 -5.52 1.96 9.36
C ILE A 68 -5.46 3.40 9.84
N VAL A 69 -4.48 3.71 10.68
CA VAL A 69 -4.25 5.05 11.24
C VAL A 69 -3.03 5.73 10.62
N HIS A 70 -2.12 4.96 10.04
CA HIS A 70 -0.96 5.47 9.32
C HIS A 70 -0.54 4.51 8.21
N ILE A 71 -0.06 5.07 7.11
CA ILE A 71 0.51 4.36 5.97
C ILE A 71 1.80 5.07 5.61
N ALA A 72 2.87 4.31 5.41
CA ALA A 72 4.06 4.79 4.73
C ALA A 72 4.57 3.71 3.79
N ASP A 73 5.20 4.15 2.70
CA ASP A 73 5.76 3.25 1.70
C ASP A 73 7.20 3.64 1.36
N THR A 74 7.96 2.64 0.92
CA THR A 74 9.16 2.88 0.11
C THR A 74 8.83 2.68 -1.35
N ARG A 75 9.54 3.39 -2.24
CA ARG A 75 9.31 3.29 -3.68
C ARG A 75 10.61 3.11 -4.44
N ARG A 76 10.65 2.10 -5.30
CA ARG A 76 11.83 1.69 -6.09
C ARG A 76 11.42 1.37 -7.53
N THR A 77 12.26 1.73 -8.49
CA THR A 77 12.11 1.35 -9.91
C THR A 77 13.20 0.40 -10.40
N THR A 78 14.21 0.14 -9.57
CA THR A 78 15.32 -0.77 -9.85
C THR A 78 15.45 -1.78 -8.70
N ASN A 79 16.10 -2.93 -8.98
CA ASN A 79 16.24 -4.04 -8.02
C ASN A 79 14.91 -4.43 -7.38
N CYS A 80 13.88 -4.51 -8.21
CA CYS A 80 12.52 -4.78 -7.76
C CYS A 80 12.24 -6.26 -7.58
N TRP A 81 11.45 -6.53 -6.55
CA TRP A 81 10.85 -7.82 -6.31
C TRP A 81 9.45 -7.84 -6.91
N THR A 82 9.00 -9.00 -7.39
CA THR A 82 7.62 -9.23 -7.80
C THR A 82 7.02 -10.37 -6.98
N PRO A 83 5.69 -10.42 -6.82
CA PRO A 83 5.04 -11.54 -6.16
C PRO A 83 5.42 -12.85 -6.89
N PRO A 84 5.61 -13.97 -6.15
CA PRO A 84 5.72 -15.28 -6.78
C PRO A 84 4.42 -15.63 -7.53
N GLU A 85 4.56 -16.40 -8.63
CA GLU A 85 3.43 -16.95 -9.39
C GLU A 85 2.59 -17.95 -8.58
#